data_AF-A0A1M6VH05-F1
#
_entry.id   AF-A0A1M6VH05-F1
#
_cell.length_a   1.000
_cell.length_b   1.000
_cell.length_c   1.000
_cell.angle_alpha   90.00
_cell.angle_beta   90.00
_cell.angle_gamma   90.00
#
_symmetry.space_group_name_H-M   'P 1'
#
loop_
_entity.id
_entity.type
_entity.pdbx_description
1 polymer ?
#
loop_
_entity_poly.entity_id
_entity_poly.type
_entity_poly.pdbx_seq_one_letter_code
_entity_poly.pdbx_strand_id
1 'polypeptide(L)' 'MSAAVALANGILQGGQTELAKYLEFLSSGGKDYPINLLKKAGVDMETPQPVEACLNSFKENLQAAAKLV' A
#
# COMPACT_ATOMS: atom_id res chain seq x y z
N MET A 1 2.25 -8.74 1.21
CA MET A 1 0.89 -8.50 0.70
C MET A 1 0.35 -7.15 1.19
N SER A 2 0.26 -6.92 2.52
CA SER A 2 -0.30 -5.69 3.09
C SER A 2 0.37 -4.40 2.62
N ALA A 3 1.71 -4.37 2.57
CA ALA A 3 2.45 -3.23 2.03
C ALA A 3 2.11 -2.92 0.57
N ALA A 4 1.98 -3.95 -0.27
CA ALA A 4 1.67 -3.79 -1.69
C ALA A 4 0.25 -3.23 -1.90
N VAL A 5 -0.73 -3.73 -1.13
CA VAL A 5 -2.10 -3.21 -1.17
C VAL A 5 -2.15 -1.76 -0.68
N ALA A 6 -1.43 -1.43 0.40
CA ALA A 6 -1.36 -0.07 0.90
C ALA A 6 -0.73 0.91 -0.11
N LEU A 7 0.37 0.52 -0.76
CA LEU A 7 1.00 1.32 -1.83
C LEU A 7 0.05 1.50 -3.03
N ALA A 8 -0.60 0.42 -3.48
CA ALA A 8 -1.55 0.48 -4.59
C ALA A 8 -2.74 1.40 -4.27
N ASN A 9 -3.33 1.27 -3.08
CA ASN A 9 -4.43 2.13 -2.64
C ASN A 9 -3.99 3.59 -2.54
N GLY A 10 -2.78 3.86 -2.03
CA GLY A 10 -2.22 5.22 -2.00
C GLY A 10 -2.10 5.85 -3.38
N ILE A 11 -1.70 5.10 -4.40
CA ILE A 11 -1.61 5.60 -5.78
C ILE A 11 -3.00 5.80 -6.39
N LEU A 12 -3.92 4.84 -6.17
CA LEU A 12 -5.27 4.86 -6.76
C LEU A 12 -6.17 5.95 -6.15
N GLN A 13 -6.02 6.23 -4.85
CA GLN A 13 -6.84 7.18 -4.09
C GLN A 13 -6.17 8.54 -3.91
N GLY A 14 -4.83 8.59 -4.03
CA GLY A 14 -4.04 9.80 -3.85
C GLY A 14 -3.83 10.59 -5.15
N GLY A 15 -2.71 11.30 -5.22
CA GLY A 15 -2.34 12.14 -6.36
C GLY A 15 -0.84 12.12 -6.65
N GLN A 16 -0.33 13.21 -7.25
CA GLN A 16 1.07 13.34 -7.67
C GLN A 16 2.08 13.03 -6.54
N THR A 17 1.77 13.41 -5.30
CA THR A 17 2.63 13.13 -4.14
C THR A 17 2.82 11.64 -3.88
N GLU A 18 1.74 10.86 -3.96
CA GLU A 18 1.76 9.43 -3.65
C GLU A 18 2.41 8.64 -4.77
N LEU A 19 2.21 9.08 -6.01
CA LEU A 19 2.98 8.58 -7.16
C LEU A 19 4.48 8.87 -7.00
N ALA A 20 4.86 10.08 -6.60
CA ALA A 20 6.26 10.45 -6.42
C ALA A 20 6.94 9.59 -5.33
N LYS A 21 6.28 9.38 -4.19
CA LYS A 21 6.78 8.49 -3.12
C LYS A 21 6.96 7.05 -3.61
N TYR A 22 6.02 6.55 -4.41
CA TYR A 22 6.12 5.21 -4.98
C TYR A 22 7.30 5.08 -5.96
N LEU A 23 7.50 6.07 -6.83
CA LEU A 23 8.63 6.10 -7.76
C LEU A 23 9.97 6.20 -7.02
N GLU A 24 10.03 7.02 -5.96
CA GLU A 24 11.20 7.10 -5.10
C GLU A 24 11.52 5.74 -4.45
N PHE A 25 10.50 5.08 -3.89
CA PHE A 25 10.64 3.73 -3.34
C PHE A 25 11.22 2.73 -4.35
N LEU A 26 10.71 2.70 -5.59
CA LEU A 26 11.24 1.83 -6.64
C LEU A 26 12.71 2.17 -6.99
N SER A 27 13.03 3.47 -7.10
CA SER A 27 14.38 3.93 -7.41
C SER A 27 15.40 3.68 -6.27
N SER A 28 14.89 3.46 -5.05
CA SER A 28 15.70 3.22 -3.86
C SER A 28 16.44 1.88 -3.91
N GLY A 29 15.92 0.90 -4.65
CA GLY A 29 16.47 -0.45 -4.71
C GLY A 29 16.65 -1.03 -3.29
N GLY A 30 17.85 -1.55 -3.01
CA GLY A 30 18.24 -2.08 -1.69
C GLY A 30 19.14 -1.16 -0.86
N LYS A 31 19.07 0.16 -1.07
CA LYS A 31 20.00 1.13 -0.44
C LYS A 31 19.78 1.35 1.06
N ASP A 32 18.68 0.86 1.62
CA ASP A 32 18.30 0.97 3.04
C ASP A 32 17.46 -0.25 3.44
N TYR A 33 17.16 -0.38 4.73
CA TYR A 33 16.34 -1.45 5.26
C TYR A 33 14.92 -1.39 4.70
N PRO A 34 14.30 -2.55 4.34
CA PRO A 34 12.97 -2.59 3.74
C PRO A 34 11.91 -1.83 4.54
N ILE A 35 11.95 -1.89 5.88
CA ILE A 35 10.97 -1.19 6.73
C ILE A 35 11.10 0.33 6.64
N ASN A 36 12.33 0.85 6.55
CA ASN A 36 12.59 2.27 6.37
C ASN A 36 12.14 2.74 4.99
N LEU A 37 12.40 1.94 3.95
CA LEU A 37 11.98 2.25 2.58
C LEU A 37 10.46 2.31 2.45
N LEU A 38 9.74 1.36 3.04
CA LEU A 38 8.28 1.37 3.08
C LEU A 38 7.73 2.57 3.86
N LYS A 39 8.35 2.90 5.00
CA LYS A 39 7.96 4.06 5.81
C LYS A 39 8.13 5.37 5.04
N LYS A 40 9.23 5.55 4.30
CA LYS A 40 9.45 6.69 3.38
C LYS A 40 8.42 6.73 2.24
N ALA A 41 7.99 5.57 1.76
CA ALA A 41 6.93 5.45 0.76
C ALA A 41 5.51 5.75 1.32
N GLY A 42 5.39 6.07 2.62
CA GLY A 42 4.13 6.35 3.29
C GLY A 42 3.44 5.12 3.92
N VAL A 43 4.12 3.97 3.96
CA VAL A 43 3.59 2.73 4.55
C VAL A 43 4.40 2.35 5.79
N ASP A 44 3.87 2.69 6.96
CA ASP A 44 4.50 2.34 8.23
C ASP A 44 4.10 0.93 8.70
N MET A 45 5.00 -0.04 8.45
CA MET A 45 4.80 -1.45 8.81
C MET A 45 4.95 -1.75 10.31
N GLU A 46 5.32 -0.76 11.13
CA GLU A 46 5.35 -0.89 12.60
C GLU A 46 3.97 -0.67 13.23
N THR A 47 2.99 -0.28 12.42
CA THR A 47 1.64 0.04 12.83
C THR A 47 0.65 -1.01 12.27
N PRO A 48 -0.51 -1.25 12.91
CA PRO A 48 -1.51 -2.20 12.39
C PRO A 48 -2.17 -1.77 11.06
N GLN A 49 -2.10 -0.49 10.72
CA GLN A 49 -2.84 0.15 9.62
C GLN A 49 -2.65 -0.52 8.25
N PRO A 50 -1.43 -0.92 7.81
CA PRO A 50 -1.26 -1.57 6.51
C PRO A 50 -1.98 -2.93 6.44
N VAL A 51 -2.04 -3.66 7.55
CA VAL A 51 -2.75 -4.95 7.62
C VAL A 51 -4.25 -4.73 7.60
N GLU A 52 -4.76 -3.78 8.39
CA GLU A 52 -6.18 -3.42 8.40
C GLU A 52 -6.67 -2.95 7.02
N ALA A 53 -5.91 -2.09 6.34
CA ALA A 53 -6.23 -1.64 5.00
C ALA A 53 -6.30 -2.81 4.00
N CYS A 54 -5.37 -3.77 4.10
CA CYS A 54 -5.38 -4.97 3.27
C CYS A 54 -6.63 -5.84 3.50
N LEU A 55 -7.01 -6.04 4.77
CA LEU A 55 -8.20 -6.81 5.11
C LEU A 55 -9.48 -6.12 4.63
N ASN A 56 -9.53 -4.79 4.71
CA ASN A 56 -10.65 -3.99 4.19
C ASN A 56 -10.78 -4.13 2.67
N SER A 57 -9.69 -3.99 1.90
CA SER A 57 -9.74 -4.21 0.45
C SER A 57 -10.17 -5.65 0.09
N PHE A 58 -9.73 -6.65 0.85
CA PHE A 58 -10.20 -8.02 0.66
C PHE A 58 -11.71 -8.16 0.90
N LYS A 59 -12.22 -7.57 1.99
CA LYS A 59 -13.65 -7.55 2.31
C LYS A 59 -14.47 -6.88 1.21
N GLU A 60 -14.02 -5.74 0.69
CA GLU A 60 -14.68 -5.02 -0.40
C GLU A 60 -14.75 -5.88 -1.68
N ASN A 61 -13.64 -6.52 -2.05
CA ASN A 61 -13.59 -7.40 -3.21
C ASN A 61 -14.52 -8.61 -3.04
N LEU A 62 -14.58 -9.20 -1.84
CA LEU A 62 -15.50 -10.29 -1.54
C LEU A 62 -16.96 -9.85 -1.67
N GLN A 63 -17.32 -8.67 -1.16
CA GLN A 63 -18.66 -8.11 -1.30
C GLN A 63 -19.02 -7.81 -2.76
N ALA A 64 -18.07 -7.30 -3.55
CA ALA A 64 -18.26 -7.05 -4.97
C ALA A 64 -18.51 -8.36 -5.73
N ALA A 65 -17.71 -9.40 -5.47
CA ALA A 65 -17.88 -10.72 -6.06
C ALA A 65 -19.21 -11.37 -5.68
N ALA A 66 -19.64 -11.26 -4.42
CA ALA A 66 -20.91 -11.82 -3.96
C ALA A 66 -22.15 -11.20 -4.61
N LYS A 67 -22.07 -9.96 -5.12
CA LYS A 67 -23.18 -9.30 -5.85
C LYS A 67 -23.34 -9.79 -7.30
N LEU A 68 -22.40 -10.58 -7.80
CA LEU A 68 -22.41 -11.10 -9.18
C LEU A 68 -23.03 -12.50 -9.28
N VAL A 69 -23.52 -13.05 -8.17
CA VAL A 69 -24.17 -14.36 -8.05
C VAL A 69 -25.60 -14.15 -7.57
#